data_AF-A0AAV4AK88-F1
#
_entry.id   AF-A0AAV4AK88-F1
#
_cell.length_a   1.000
_cell.length_b   1.000
_cell.length_c   1.000
_cell.angle_alpha   90.00
_cell.angle_beta   90.00
_cell.angle_gamma   90.00
#
_symmetry.space_group_name_H-M   'P 1'
#
loop_
_entity.id
_entity.type
_entity.pdbx_description
1 polymer ?
#
loop_
_entity_poly.entity_id
_entity_poly.type
_entity_poly.pdbx_seq_one_letter_code
_entity_poly.pdbx_strand_id
1 'polypeptide(L)'
;MEAATEVIPKVKRKAKQKWMTEEISNLMEERRCANGNKEKYEQIHKKVQEKCNMSECELHRTISLMSHITKILLKIIMLRIRNKIKPEIAEEQCGFVEDKGTSNAIYILRTLIERALEVQKDVYLCLID
;
A
#
# COMPACT_ATOMS: atom_id res chain seq x y z
N MET A 1 -21.26 25.85 9.67
CA MET A 1 -19.99 25.61 8.96
C MET A 1 -20.21 24.42 8.06
N GLU A 2 -20.72 24.64 6.87
CA GLU A 2 -20.85 23.59 5.86
C GLU A 2 -19.44 23.18 5.45
N ALA A 3 -19.09 21.91 5.66
CA ALA A 3 -17.88 21.35 5.12
C ALA A 3 -17.97 21.47 3.59
N ALA A 4 -16.96 22.05 2.95
CA ALA A 4 -16.82 22.03 1.50
C ALA A 4 -16.56 20.58 1.06
N THR A 5 -17.64 19.81 0.95
CA THR A 5 -17.67 18.50 0.31
C THR A 5 -17.71 18.68 -1.20
N GLU A 6 -16.72 19.39 -1.76
CA GLU A 6 -16.44 19.23 -3.17
C GLU A 6 -15.86 17.83 -3.37
N VAL A 7 -16.77 16.87 -3.48
CA VAL A 7 -16.46 15.53 -3.95
C VAL A 7 -15.99 15.70 -5.39
N ILE A 8 -14.67 15.76 -5.56
CA ILE A 8 -14.01 15.68 -6.87
C ILE A 8 -14.74 14.58 -7.65
N PRO A 9 -15.27 14.85 -8.86
CA PRO A 9 -16.01 13.86 -9.62
C PRO A 9 -15.18 12.59 -9.68
N LYS A 10 -15.72 11.47 -9.16
CA LYS A 10 -15.05 10.17 -9.26
C LYS A 10 -14.93 9.85 -10.75
N VAL A 11 -13.80 10.22 -11.35
CA VAL A 11 -13.46 9.80 -12.70
C VAL A 11 -13.47 8.29 -12.68
N LYS A 12 -14.35 7.67 -13.47
CA LYS A 12 -14.39 6.21 -13.63
C LYS A 12 -13.04 5.76 -14.15
N ARG A 13 -12.16 5.34 -13.23
CA ARG A 13 -10.86 4.78 -13.57
C ARG A 13 -11.16 3.50 -14.35
N LYS A 14 -10.75 3.42 -15.62
CA LYS A 14 -10.72 2.13 -16.30
C LYS A 14 -9.85 1.21 -15.47
N ALA A 15 -10.32 -0.02 -15.21
CA ALA A 15 -9.54 -1.00 -14.49
C ALA A 15 -8.19 -1.17 -15.20
N LYS A 16 -7.09 -0.78 -14.55
CA LYS A 16 -5.73 -0.91 -15.10
C LYS A 16 -5.33 -2.39 -15.23
N GLN A 17 -5.99 -3.26 -14.46
CA GLN A 17 -5.69 -4.68 -14.34
C GLN A 17 -6.95 -5.49 -14.66
N LYS A 18 -6.80 -6.50 -15.53
CA LYS A 18 -7.87 -7.39 -15.99
C LYS A 18 -8.60 -8.12 -14.84
N TRP A 19 -7.89 -8.32 -13.72
CA TRP A 19 -8.38 -9.05 -12.55
C TRP A 19 -9.07 -8.18 -11.49
N MET A 20 -8.96 -6.85 -11.58
CA MET A 20 -9.55 -5.93 -10.60
C MET A 20 -10.88 -5.39 -11.10
N THR A 21 -11.93 -6.21 -10.99
CA THR A 21 -13.31 -5.83 -11.36
C THR A 21 -13.94 -4.94 -10.28
N GLU A 22 -15.01 -4.23 -10.64
CA GLU A 22 -15.80 -3.40 -9.71
C GLU A 22 -16.36 -4.25 -8.55
N GLU A 23 -16.74 -5.50 -8.82
CA GLU A 23 -17.16 -6.47 -7.80
C GLU A 23 -16.04 -6.79 -6.79
N ILE A 24 -14.82 -7.05 -7.27
CA ILE A 24 -13.67 -7.32 -6.40
C ILE A 24 -13.30 -6.07 -5.59
N SER A 25 -13.38 -4.88 -6.19
CA SER A 25 -13.16 -3.62 -5.48
C SER A 25 -14.17 -3.45 -4.33
N ASN A 26 -15.46 -3.72 -4.58
CA ASN A 26 -16.50 -3.62 -3.55
C ASN A 26 -16.29 -4.65 -2.43
N LEU A 27 -15.95 -5.91 -2.76
CA LEU A 27 -15.62 -6.92 -1.76
C LEU A 27 -14.39 -6.53 -0.92
N MET A 28 -13.40 -5.89 -1.54
CA MET A 28 -12.21 -5.39 -0.84
C MET A 28 -12.55 -4.23 0.11
N GLU A 29 -13.50 -3.35 -0.26
CA GLU A 29 -14.03 -2.31 0.62
C GLU A 29 -14.84 -2.91 1.79
N GLU A 30 -15.72 -3.86 1.52
CA GLU A 30 -16.46 -4.59 2.57
C GLU A 30 -15.53 -5.29 3.55
N ARG A 31 -14.44 -5.88 3.05
CA ARG A 31 -13.40 -6.49 3.87
C ARG A 31 -12.70 -5.48 4.77
N ARG A 32 -12.43 -4.27 4.27
CA ARG A 32 -11.86 -3.16 5.06
C ARG A 32 -12.83 -2.70 6.15
N CYS A 33 -14.13 -2.63 5.85
CA CYS A 33 -15.17 -2.26 6.82
C CYS A 33 -15.46 -3.36 7.85
N ALA A 34 -15.15 -4.62 7.55
CA ALA A 34 -15.28 -5.75 8.48
C ALA A 34 -14.15 -5.83 9.53
N ASN A 35 -13.24 -4.84 9.56
CA ASN A 35 -12.13 -4.83 10.50
C ASN A 35 -12.65 -4.88 11.96
N GLY A 36 -12.29 -5.92 12.70
CA GLY A 36 -12.77 -6.19 14.07
C GLY A 36 -13.75 -7.36 14.23
N ASN A 37 -14.40 -7.84 13.16
CA ASN A 37 -15.19 -9.09 13.18
C ASN A 37 -14.50 -10.18 12.35
N LYS A 38 -13.87 -11.12 13.04
CA LYS A 38 -13.06 -12.19 12.44
C LYS A 38 -13.85 -13.07 11.47
N GLU A 39 -15.06 -13.48 11.84
CA GLU A 39 -15.88 -14.40 11.04
C GLU A 39 -16.35 -13.72 9.74
N LYS A 40 -16.80 -12.47 9.84
CA LYS A 40 -17.19 -11.67 8.66
C LYS A 40 -16.00 -11.41 7.73
N TYR A 41 -14.82 -11.14 8.30
CA TYR A 41 -13.59 -10.94 7.51
C TYR A 41 -13.22 -12.21 6.74
N GLU A 42 -13.21 -13.38 7.40
CA GLU A 42 -12.86 -14.66 6.77
C GLU A 42 -13.83 -15.02 5.64
N GLN A 43 -15.13 -14.81 5.85
CA GLN A 43 -16.16 -15.02 4.81
C GLN A 43 -15.93 -14.14 3.58
N ILE A 44 -15.66 -12.84 3.77
CA ILE A 44 -15.41 -11.92 2.65
C ILE A 44 -14.07 -12.24 1.98
N HIS A 45 -13.04 -12.61 2.75
CA HIS A 45 -11.74 -12.99 2.21
C HIS A 45 -11.86 -14.20 1.27
N LYS A 46 -12.63 -15.22 1.66
CA LYS A 46 -12.90 -16.39 0.81
C LYS A 46 -13.60 -16.01 -0.49
N LYS A 47 -14.60 -15.12 -0.44
CA LYS A 47 -15.29 -14.63 -1.64
C LYS A 47 -14.36 -13.88 -2.59
N VAL A 48 -13.47 -13.04 -2.07
CA VAL A 48 -12.43 -12.36 -2.87
C VAL A 48 -11.52 -13.38 -3.54
N GLN A 49 -11.07 -14.39 -2.80
CA GLN A 49 -10.20 -15.45 -3.31
C GLN A 49 -10.87 -16.26 -4.43
N GLU A 50 -12.13 -16.64 -4.27
CA GLU A 50 -12.91 -17.33 -5.31
C GLU A 50 -13.06 -16.47 -6.57
N LYS A 51 -13.35 -15.17 -6.41
CA LYS A 51 -13.55 -14.24 -7.52
C LYS A 51 -12.25 -13.85 -8.24
N CYS A 52 -11.13 -13.85 -7.54
CA CYS A 52 -9.82 -13.61 -8.12
C CYS A 52 -9.22 -14.85 -8.83
N ASN A 53 -10.01 -15.91 -9.08
CA ASN A 53 -9.59 -17.15 -9.76
C ASN A 53 -8.18 -17.62 -9.38
N MET A 54 -8.02 -18.17 -8.17
CA MET A 54 -6.73 -18.65 -7.63
C MET A 54 -5.99 -19.69 -8.49
N SER A 55 -6.67 -20.30 -9.46
CA SER A 55 -6.11 -21.29 -10.39
C SER A 55 -5.30 -20.69 -11.54
N GLU A 56 -5.50 -19.41 -11.87
CA GLU A 56 -4.75 -18.73 -12.94
C GLU A 56 -3.57 -17.91 -12.36
N CYS A 57 -2.35 -18.31 -12.69
CA CYS A 57 -1.13 -17.60 -12.27
C CYS A 57 -1.05 -16.15 -12.80
N GLU A 58 -1.80 -15.81 -13.85
CA GLU A 58 -1.82 -14.47 -14.45
C GLU A 58 -2.34 -13.37 -13.50
N LEU A 59 -3.08 -13.75 -12.47
CA LEU A 59 -3.68 -12.82 -11.50
C LEU A 59 -2.84 -12.68 -10.22
N HIS A 60 -1.68 -13.34 -10.17
CA HIS A 60 -0.78 -13.36 -9.03
C HIS A 60 0.53 -12.65 -9.34
N ARG A 61 1.11 -11.99 -8.33
CA ARG A 61 2.48 -11.49 -8.42
C ARG A 61 3.44 -12.69 -8.31
N THR A 62 4.11 -13.03 -9.40
CA THR A 62 5.14 -14.08 -9.40
C THR A 62 6.29 -13.69 -8.47
N ILE A 63 6.77 -14.65 -7.69
CA ILE A 63 7.99 -14.52 -6.89
C ILE A 63 9.05 -15.42 -7.50
N SER A 64 10.22 -14.86 -7.80
CA SER A 64 11.36 -15.66 -8.27
C SER A 64 12.04 -16.33 -7.08
N LEU A 65 12.10 -17.66 -7.09
CA LEU A 65 12.91 -18.41 -6.13
C LEU A 65 14.38 -18.34 -6.57
N MET A 66 15.24 -17.83 -5.69
CA MET A 66 16.68 -17.73 -5.94
C MET A 66 17.41 -18.95 -5.37
N SER A 67 18.46 -19.38 -6.07
CA SER A 67 19.39 -20.37 -5.52
C SER A 67 20.05 -19.87 -4.23
N HIS A 68 20.49 -20.79 -3.38
CA HIS A 68 21.22 -20.45 -2.15
C HIS A 68 22.46 -19.59 -2.44
N ILE A 69 23.21 -19.94 -3.49
CA ILE A 69 24.43 -19.24 -3.90
C ILE A 69 24.09 -17.79 -4.29
N THR A 70 23.07 -17.58 -5.13
CA THR A 70 22.65 -16.24 -5.56
C THR A 70 22.20 -15.39 -4.37
N LYS A 71 21.44 -15.96 -3.44
CA LYS A 71 20.98 -15.24 -2.23
C LYS A 71 22.16 -14.78 -1.36
N ILE A 72 23.18 -15.62 -1.19
CA ILE A 72 24.40 -15.28 -0.45
C ILE A 72 25.16 -14.16 -1.16
N LEU A 73 25.37 -14.31 -2.47
CA LEU A 73 26.08 -13.32 -3.28
C LEU A 73 25.41 -11.93 -3.21
N LEU A 74 24.08 -11.88 -3.40
CA LEU A 74 23.32 -10.63 -3.30
C LEU A 74 23.43 -10.00 -1.92
N LYS A 75 23.39 -10.80 -0.84
CA LYS A 75 23.57 -10.30 0.51
C LYS A 75 24.95 -9.67 0.70
N ILE A 76 26.01 -10.28 0.18
CA ILE A 76 27.38 -9.72 0.22
C ILE A 76 27.44 -8.39 -0.54
N ILE A 77 26.88 -8.34 -1.74
CA ILE A 77 26.84 -7.12 -2.57
C ILE A 77 26.09 -6.00 -1.84
N MET A 78 24.90 -6.29 -1.32
CA MET A 78 24.10 -5.32 -0.55
C MET A 78 24.88 -4.78 0.65
N LEU A 79 25.55 -5.64 1.42
CA LEU A 79 26.34 -5.21 2.58
C LEU A 79 27.50 -4.28 2.20
N ARG A 80 28.17 -4.55 1.08
CA ARG A 80 29.29 -3.72 0.59
C ARG A 80 28.84 -2.36 0.07
N ILE A 81 27.68 -2.29 -0.57
CA ILE A 81 27.18 -1.06 -1.18
C ILE A 81 26.38 -0.21 -0.19
N ARG A 82 25.84 -0.80 0.88
CA ARG A 82 24.98 -0.11 1.86
C ARG A 82 25.53 1.24 2.32
N ASN A 83 26.82 1.32 2.67
CA ASN A 83 27.41 2.57 3.17
C ASN A 83 27.50 3.67 2.11
N LYS A 84 27.51 3.32 0.82
CA LYS A 84 27.48 4.27 -0.30
C LYS A 84 26.07 4.75 -0.62
N ILE A 85 25.07 3.89 -0.46
CA ILE A 85 23.66 4.26 -0.74
C ILE A 85 23.04 5.04 0.42
N LYS A 86 23.37 4.71 1.68
CA LYS A 86 22.82 5.38 2.87
C LYS A 86 22.78 6.92 2.78
N PRO A 87 23.85 7.64 2.39
CA PRO A 87 23.81 9.09 2.27
C PRO A 87 22.95 9.62 1.12
N GLU A 88 22.66 8.81 0.10
CA GLU A 88 21.84 9.18 -1.06
C GLU A 88 20.33 9.00 -0.82
N ILE A 89 19.95 8.34 0.29
CA ILE A 89 18.55 8.10 0.65
C ILE A 89 17.98 9.37 1.29
N ALA A 90 16.90 9.90 0.71
CA ALA A 90 16.17 11.04 1.25
C ALA A 90 15.62 10.77 2.67
N GLU A 91 15.53 11.82 3.49
CA GLU A 91 15.06 11.71 4.87
C GLU A 91 13.57 11.30 4.94
N GLU A 92 12.78 11.68 3.96
CA GLU A 92 11.36 11.37 3.85
C GLU A 92 11.12 9.90 3.46
N GLN A 93 12.14 9.22 2.90
CA GLN A 93 12.02 7.83 2.48
C GLN A 93 11.90 6.93 3.71
N CYS A 94 10.78 6.22 3.79
CA CYS A 94 10.50 5.27 4.87
C CYS A 94 10.56 3.80 4.41
N GLY A 95 10.51 3.52 3.10
CA GLY A 95 10.52 2.16 2.56
C GLY A 95 11.92 1.56 2.49
N PHE A 96 12.11 0.37 3.07
CA PHE A 96 13.38 -0.38 3.06
C PHE A 96 14.58 0.35 3.67
N VAL A 97 14.33 1.34 4.53
CA VAL A 97 15.35 2.07 5.28
C VAL A 97 15.43 1.50 6.70
N GLU A 98 16.66 1.37 7.20
CA GLU A 98 16.91 0.93 8.59
C GLU A 98 16.23 1.90 9.57
N ASP A 99 15.63 1.35 10.63
CA ASP A 99 14.91 2.10 11.67
C ASP A 99 13.70 2.94 11.21
N LYS A 100 13.26 2.81 9.95
CA LYS A 100 12.04 3.43 9.44
C LYS A 100 11.02 2.37 9.04
N GLY A 101 9.85 2.44 9.68
CA GLY A 101 8.72 1.56 9.40
C GLY A 101 7.51 2.31 8.83
N THR A 102 6.50 1.56 8.41
CA THR A 102 5.20 2.12 7.98
C THR A 102 4.52 2.93 9.08
N SER A 103 4.70 2.54 10.34
CA SER A 103 4.19 3.30 11.50
C SER A 103 4.77 4.72 11.55
N ASN A 104 6.05 4.90 11.25
CA ASN A 104 6.68 6.22 11.24
C ASN A 104 6.10 7.08 10.11
N ALA A 105 5.91 6.51 8.92
CA ALA A 105 5.29 7.21 7.80
C ALA A 105 3.84 7.65 8.12
N ILE A 106 3.05 6.76 8.74
CA ILE A 106 1.68 7.08 9.18
C ILE A 106 1.69 8.19 10.23
N TYR A 107 2.61 8.12 11.20
CA TYR A 107 2.74 9.13 12.24
C TYR A 107 3.09 10.50 11.65
N ILE A 108 4.11 10.58 10.79
CA ILE A 108 4.51 11.82 10.10
C ILE A 108 3.32 12.41 9.32
N LEU A 109 2.62 11.58 8.55
CA LEU A 109 1.46 12.02 7.78
C LEU A 109 0.34 12.58 8.68
N ARG A 110 0.02 11.89 9.79
CA ARG A 110 -0.98 12.36 10.76
C ARG A 110 -0.58 13.69 11.39
N THR A 111 0.66 13.81 11.86
CA THR A 111 1.16 15.04 12.47
C THR A 111 1.16 16.21 11.49
N LEU A 112 1.47 15.99 10.21
CA LEU A 112 1.40 17.02 9.17
C LEU A 112 -0.03 17.49 8.93
N ILE A 113 -0.99 16.55 8.83
CA ILE A 113 -2.41 16.87 8.67
C ILE A 113 -2.93 17.65 9.86
N GLU A 114 -2.66 17.19 11.08
CA GLU A 114 -3.09 17.85 12.32
C GLU A 114 -2.58 19.30 12.40
N ARG A 115 -1.29 19.51 12.16
CA ARG A 115 -0.69 20.86 12.16
C ARG A 115 -1.27 21.78 11.10
N ALA A 116 -1.55 21.27 9.91
CA ALA A 116 -2.14 22.08 8.84
C ALA A 116 -3.59 22.48 9.16
N LEU A 117 -4.36 21.58 9.79
CA LEU A 117 -5.71 21.88 10.26
C LEU A 117 -5.71 22.89 11.42
N GLU A 118 -4.74 22.82 12.34
CA GLU A 118 -4.58 23.80 13.42
C GLU A 118 -4.41 25.24 12.91
N VAL A 119 -3.71 25.41 11.78
CA VAL A 119 -3.51 26.72 11.13
C VAL A 119 -4.57 27.05 10.08
N GLN A 120 -5.68 26.30 10.06
CA GLN A 120 -6.80 26.47 9.11
C GLN A 120 -6.36 26.49 7.63
N LYS A 121 -5.41 25.61 7.28
CA LYS A 121 -4.99 25.40 5.89
C LYS A 121 -5.65 24.15 5.32
N ASP A 122 -6.12 24.27 4.08
CA ASP A 122 -6.63 23.13 3.34
C ASP A 122 -5.49 22.15 3.04
N VAL A 123 -5.76 20.85 3.23
CA VAL A 123 -4.81 19.77 3.03
C VAL A 123 -5.28 18.88 1.90
N TYR A 124 -4.40 18.61 0.94
CA TYR A 124 -4.66 17.71 -0.18
C TYR A 124 -3.66 16.55 -0.16
N LEU A 125 -4.17 15.32 -0.27
CA LEU A 125 -3.36 14.11 -0.29
C LEU A 125 -3.37 13.49 -1.70
N CYS A 126 -2.20 13.41 -2.33
CA CYS A 126 -2.01 12.71 -3.60
C CYS A 126 -1.46 11.31 -3.36
N LEU A 127 -2.30 10.29 -3.56
CA LEU A 127 -1.87 8.89 -3.49
C LEU A 127 -1.39 8.42 -4.86
N ILE A 128 -0.11 8.05 -4.93
CA ILE A 128 0.56 7.54 -6.12
C ILE A 128 0.89 6.07 -5.89
N ASP A 129 0.56 5.23 -6.86
CA ASP A 129 0.87 3.78 -6.93
C ASP A 129 1.50 3.46 -8.28
#